data_AF-A0A847FNN0-F1
#
_entry.id   AF-A0A847FNN0-F1
#
_cell.length_a   1.000
_cell.length_b   1.000
_cell.length_c   1.000
_cell.angle_alpha   90.00
_cell.angle_beta   90.00
_cell.angle_gamma   90.00
#
_symmetry.space_group_name_H-M   'P 1'
#
loop_
_entity.id
_entity.type
_entity.pdbx_description
1 polymer ?
#
loop_
_entity_poly.entity_id
_entity_poly.type
_entity_poly.pdbx_seq_one_letter_code
_entity_poly.pdbx_strand_id
1 'polypeptide(L)'
;MMAVQEGTSSSGARLWWRWVAANGASEMLGLAATGAAIALLFSRVEALPGMAGVLLSLLVAAGSGAIEATLVGLAQWWAMHPWFPGITRRAWWLATLVGAMVAYVLGFLPSTLMNMGAEASGQPVAEPPGWMMLLFAAGLGLVAGAVLSFAQWLVLRKQVRRAGWWLPANMLAWLAGMPIIFWGIDAAQKGQPLYQALLLIAGCLLLVGLLVGAIHGAFLVWLARPAGETASPARRSAAGPSQDAVNPPDGTETS
;
A
#
# COMPACT_ATOMS: atom_id res chain seq x y z
N MET A 1 2.65 -35.69 4.70
CA MET A 1 3.13 -34.34 5.06
C MET A 1 3.38 -33.44 3.84
N MET A 2 3.84 -33.96 2.68
CA MET A 2 4.02 -33.18 1.44
C MET A 2 2.74 -32.48 0.93
N ALA A 3 1.59 -33.17 0.93
CA ALA A 3 0.33 -32.60 0.40
C ALA A 3 -0.21 -31.36 1.16
N VAL A 4 0.11 -31.19 2.45
CA VAL A 4 -0.32 -30.02 3.24
C VAL A 4 0.58 -28.81 2.96
N GLN A 5 1.88 -29.02 2.76
CA GLN A 5 2.81 -27.94 2.36
C GLN A 5 2.57 -27.46 0.92
N GLU A 6 2.15 -28.34 0.01
CA GLU A 6 1.74 -27.97 -1.36
C GLU A 6 0.45 -27.12 -1.37
N GLY A 7 -0.50 -27.42 -0.47
CA GLY A 7 -1.73 -26.65 -0.32
C GLY A 7 -1.51 -25.21 0.20
N THR A 8 -0.63 -25.03 1.17
CA THR A 8 -0.34 -23.70 1.76
C THR A 8 0.51 -22.83 0.86
N SER A 9 1.52 -23.40 0.19
CA SER A 9 2.36 -22.70 -0.78
C SER A 9 1.58 -22.24 -2.00
N SER A 10 0.70 -23.09 -2.56
CA SER A 10 -0.14 -22.72 -3.70
C SER A 10 -1.20 -21.66 -3.35
N SER A 11 -1.74 -21.68 -2.13
CA SER A 11 -2.68 -20.65 -1.65
C SER A 11 -2.01 -19.27 -1.49
N GLY A 12 -0.81 -19.24 -0.89
CA GLY A 12 -0.02 -18.02 -0.75
C GLY A 12 0.39 -17.41 -2.10
N ALA A 13 0.82 -18.24 -3.05
CA ALA A 13 1.16 -17.79 -4.39
C ALA A 13 -0.06 -17.19 -5.13
N ARG A 14 -1.24 -17.81 -4.99
CA ARG A 14 -2.50 -17.28 -5.55
C ARG A 14 -2.86 -15.92 -4.93
N LEU A 15 -2.76 -15.78 -3.61
CA LEU A 15 -2.98 -14.49 -2.94
C LEU A 15 -2.02 -13.42 -3.46
N TRP A 16 -0.73 -13.74 -3.53
CA TRP A 16 0.30 -12.80 -3.96
C TRP A 16 0.06 -12.31 -5.38
N TRP A 17 -0.08 -13.22 -6.36
CA TRP A 17 -0.27 -12.82 -7.75
C TRP A 17 -1.56 -12.03 -7.96
N ARG A 18 -2.65 -12.44 -7.29
CA ARG A 18 -3.92 -11.73 -7.40
C ARG A 18 -3.85 -10.33 -6.80
N TRP A 19 -3.12 -10.19 -5.69
CA TRP A 19 -2.86 -8.90 -5.05
C TRP A 19 -1.99 -8.00 -5.92
N VAL A 20 -0.84 -8.50 -6.41
CA VAL A 20 0.10 -7.76 -7.24
C VAL A 20 -0.56 -7.27 -8.53
N ALA A 21 -1.30 -8.14 -9.22
CA ALA A 21 -1.99 -7.77 -10.46
C ALA A 21 -3.08 -6.72 -10.20
N ALA A 22 -3.88 -6.90 -9.14
CA ALA A 22 -4.90 -5.93 -8.75
C ALA A 22 -4.29 -4.58 -8.39
N ASN A 23 -3.18 -4.57 -7.64
CA ASN A 23 -2.48 -3.36 -7.23
C ASN A 23 -1.87 -2.65 -8.46
N GLY A 24 -1.13 -3.37 -9.29
CA GLY A 24 -0.54 -2.83 -10.53
C GLY A 24 -1.56 -2.17 -11.44
N ALA A 25 -2.67 -2.85 -11.73
CA ALA A 25 -3.72 -2.30 -12.60
C ALA A 25 -4.44 -1.10 -11.96
N SER A 26 -4.80 -1.18 -10.68
CA SER A 26 -5.54 -0.11 -10.00
C SER A 26 -4.71 1.13 -9.71
N GLU A 27 -3.42 0.98 -9.39
CA GLU A 27 -2.48 2.10 -9.22
C GLU A 27 -2.24 2.80 -10.55
N MET A 28 -1.97 2.04 -11.63
CA MET A 28 -1.78 2.62 -12.96
C MET A 28 -3.00 3.44 -13.39
N LEU A 29 -4.20 2.87 -13.28
CA LEU A 29 -5.44 3.56 -13.67
C LEU A 29 -5.78 4.70 -12.70
N GLY A 30 -5.58 4.48 -11.40
CA GLY A 30 -5.88 5.42 -10.33
C GLY A 30 -5.02 6.66 -10.39
N LEU A 31 -3.70 6.50 -10.34
CA LEU A 31 -2.75 7.61 -10.41
C LEU A 31 -2.81 8.33 -11.77
N ALA A 32 -3.03 7.60 -12.87
CA ALA A 32 -3.20 8.25 -14.18
C ALA A 32 -4.48 9.12 -14.22
N ALA A 33 -5.61 8.61 -13.70
CA ALA A 33 -6.85 9.36 -13.63
C ALA A 33 -6.75 10.54 -12.67
N THR A 34 -6.11 10.37 -11.51
CA THR A 34 -5.85 11.45 -10.55
C THR A 34 -4.94 12.51 -11.16
N GLY A 35 -3.85 12.13 -11.83
CA GLY A 35 -2.95 13.06 -12.52
C GLY A 35 -3.66 13.82 -13.64
N ALA A 36 -4.50 13.15 -14.44
CA ALA A 36 -5.30 13.81 -15.47
C ALA A 36 -6.33 14.79 -14.86
N ALA A 37 -7.01 14.42 -13.78
CA ALA A 37 -7.92 15.31 -13.07
C ALA A 37 -7.20 16.54 -12.53
N ILE A 38 -6.04 16.34 -11.90
CA ILE A 38 -5.18 17.43 -11.42
C ILE A 38 -4.78 18.33 -12.58
N ALA A 39 -4.26 17.80 -13.69
CA ALA A 39 -3.83 18.61 -14.83
C ALA A 39 -4.98 19.43 -15.46
N LEU A 40 -6.16 18.83 -15.61
CA LEU A 40 -7.33 19.50 -16.16
C LEU A 40 -7.86 20.60 -15.22
N LEU A 41 -7.84 20.36 -13.91
CA LEU A 41 -8.37 21.29 -12.92
C LEU A 41 -7.37 22.39 -12.54
N PHE A 42 -6.06 22.10 -12.48
CA PHE A 42 -5.03 23.08 -12.12
C PHE A 42 -5.01 24.27 -13.07
N SER A 43 -5.15 24.03 -14.38
CA SER A 43 -5.25 25.11 -15.37
C SER A 43 -6.41 26.10 -15.12
N ARG A 44 -7.43 25.68 -14.37
CA ARG A 44 -8.58 26.52 -13.98
C ARG A 44 -8.34 27.24 -12.65
N VAL A 45 -7.53 26.67 -11.76
CA VAL A 45 -7.29 27.18 -10.40
C VAL A 45 -6.10 28.15 -10.34
N GLU A 46 -5.07 27.94 -11.17
CA GLU A 46 -3.88 28.79 -11.24
C GLU A 46 -4.20 30.25 -11.63
N ALA A 47 -5.35 30.47 -12.27
CA ALA A 47 -5.87 31.80 -12.59
C ALA A 47 -6.35 32.61 -11.36
N LEU A 48 -6.47 31.98 -10.18
CA LEU A 48 -6.92 32.63 -8.95
C LEU A 48 -5.72 33.08 -8.10
N PRO A 49 -5.48 34.40 -7.97
CA PRO A 49 -4.37 34.88 -7.15
C PRO A 49 -4.64 34.73 -5.65
N GLY A 50 -3.55 34.57 -4.88
CA GLY A 50 -3.56 34.62 -3.42
C GLY A 50 -4.03 33.34 -2.72
N MET A 51 -4.27 33.46 -1.40
CA MET A 51 -4.54 32.33 -0.49
C MET A 51 -5.70 31.42 -0.94
N ALA A 52 -6.73 31.99 -1.57
CA ALA A 52 -7.87 31.23 -2.05
C ALA A 52 -7.49 30.25 -3.17
N GLY A 53 -6.62 30.66 -4.11
CA GLY A 53 -6.12 29.79 -5.17
C GLY A 53 -5.26 28.65 -4.62
N VAL A 54 -4.36 28.97 -3.67
CA VAL A 54 -3.50 27.99 -3.00
C VAL A 54 -4.31 26.91 -2.27
N LEU A 55 -5.29 27.33 -1.45
CA LEU A 55 -6.16 26.39 -0.73
C LEU A 55 -7.01 25.56 -1.69
N LEU A 56 -7.52 26.17 -2.77
CA LEU A 56 -8.29 25.43 -3.77
C LEU A 56 -7.44 24.39 -4.51
N SER A 57 -6.18 24.71 -4.86
CA SER A 57 -5.25 23.75 -5.47
C SER A 57 -4.98 22.56 -4.55
N LEU A 58 -4.79 22.80 -3.25
CA LEU A 58 -4.63 21.74 -2.25
C LEU A 58 -5.89 20.87 -2.15
N LEU A 59 -7.08 21.48 -2.14
CA LEU A 59 -8.36 20.76 -2.11
C LEU A 59 -8.59 19.93 -3.38
N VAL A 60 -8.25 20.47 -4.55
CA VAL A 60 -8.33 19.77 -5.83
C VAL A 60 -7.36 18.59 -5.86
N ALA A 61 -6.12 18.78 -5.42
CA ALA A 61 -5.14 17.71 -5.35
C ALA A 61 -5.59 16.59 -4.40
N ALA A 62 -6.00 16.95 -3.17
CA ALA A 62 -6.48 15.99 -2.17
C ALA A 62 -7.77 15.29 -2.60
N GLY A 63 -8.71 16.02 -3.21
CA GLY A 63 -9.96 15.48 -3.74
C GLY A 63 -9.73 14.54 -4.92
N SER A 64 -8.78 14.85 -5.81
CA SER A 64 -8.42 13.99 -6.94
C SER A 64 -7.79 12.67 -6.49
N GLY A 65 -7.10 12.66 -5.35
CA GLY A 65 -6.60 11.43 -4.70
C GLY A 65 -7.69 10.44 -4.30
N ALA A 66 -8.96 10.88 -4.17
CA ALA A 66 -10.08 9.97 -3.90
C ALA A 66 -10.35 8.99 -5.05
N ILE A 67 -10.00 9.36 -6.29
CA ILE A 67 -10.15 8.52 -7.49
C ILE A 67 -9.23 7.30 -7.37
N GLU A 68 -7.94 7.54 -7.21
CA GLU A 68 -6.93 6.51 -6.96
C GLU A 68 -7.31 5.64 -5.76
N ALA A 69 -7.58 6.26 -4.61
CA ALA A 69 -7.85 5.54 -3.37
C ALA A 69 -9.08 4.62 -3.48
N THR A 70 -10.07 5.02 -4.28
CA THR A 70 -11.25 4.20 -4.55
C THR A 70 -10.90 3.01 -5.43
N LEU A 71 -10.18 3.22 -6.53
CA LEU A 71 -9.77 2.14 -7.43
C LEU A 71 -8.85 1.14 -6.72
N VAL A 72 -7.82 1.63 -6.04
CA VAL A 72 -6.85 0.83 -5.30
C VAL A 72 -7.52 0.12 -4.13
N GLY A 73 -8.28 0.85 -3.29
CA GLY A 73 -8.95 0.26 -2.13
C GLY A 73 -9.94 -0.86 -2.52
N LEU A 74 -10.71 -0.66 -3.59
CA LEU A 74 -11.64 -1.68 -4.05
C LEU A 74 -10.93 -2.90 -4.68
N ALA A 75 -9.90 -2.67 -5.48
CA ALA A 75 -9.11 -3.73 -6.10
C ALA A 75 -8.35 -4.57 -5.05
N GLN A 76 -7.73 -3.90 -4.08
CA GLN A 76 -7.07 -4.54 -2.93
C GLN A 76 -8.05 -5.37 -2.11
N TRP A 77 -9.21 -4.81 -1.74
CA TRP A 77 -10.24 -5.58 -1.03
C TRP A 77 -10.66 -6.81 -1.85
N TRP A 78 -10.98 -6.61 -3.13
CA TRP A 78 -11.36 -7.71 -4.01
C TRP A 78 -10.29 -8.79 -4.01
N ALA A 79 -9.00 -8.43 -4.08
CA ALA A 79 -7.86 -9.35 -4.15
C ALA A 79 -7.61 -10.14 -2.85
N MET A 80 -7.81 -9.53 -1.69
CA MET A 80 -7.54 -10.19 -0.40
C MET A 80 -8.75 -10.89 0.23
N HIS A 81 -9.97 -10.52 -0.16
CA HIS A 81 -11.20 -10.95 0.52
C HIS A 81 -11.33 -12.47 0.77
N PRO A 82 -10.97 -13.38 -0.15
CA PRO A 82 -11.06 -14.82 0.09
C PRO A 82 -10.17 -15.33 1.24
N TRP A 83 -9.09 -14.62 1.59
CA TRP A 83 -8.19 -14.98 2.68
C TRP A 83 -8.50 -14.22 3.97
N PHE A 84 -9.17 -13.08 3.87
CA PHE A 84 -9.56 -12.25 5.02
C PHE A 84 -11.07 -11.91 4.97
N PRO A 85 -11.96 -12.91 5.06
CA PRO A 85 -13.40 -12.71 4.87
C PRO A 85 -14.03 -11.80 5.93
N GLY A 86 -13.41 -11.68 7.12
CA GLY A 86 -13.84 -10.77 8.17
C GLY A 86 -13.60 -9.28 7.87
N ILE A 87 -12.86 -8.95 6.81
CA ILE A 87 -12.65 -7.56 6.39
C ILE A 87 -13.74 -7.16 5.39
N THR A 88 -14.63 -6.26 5.81
CA THR A 88 -15.70 -5.77 4.96
C THR A 88 -15.18 -4.81 3.89
N ARG A 89 -15.82 -4.82 2.71
CA ARG A 89 -15.49 -3.92 1.59
C ARG A 89 -15.48 -2.46 2.01
N ARG A 90 -16.52 -2.03 2.72
CA ARG A 90 -16.69 -0.64 3.16
C ARG A 90 -15.58 -0.21 4.12
N ALA A 91 -15.22 -1.05 5.10
CA ALA A 91 -14.18 -0.70 6.06
C ALA A 91 -12.82 -0.55 5.38
N TRP A 92 -12.45 -1.45 4.48
CA TRP A 92 -11.18 -1.37 3.76
C TRP A 92 -11.11 -0.19 2.79
N TRP A 93 -12.18 0.03 2.02
CA TRP A 93 -12.27 1.16 1.11
C TRP A 93 -12.19 2.50 1.85
N LEU A 94 -12.99 2.70 2.91
CA LEU A 94 -12.95 3.93 3.70
C LEU A 94 -11.58 4.16 4.35
N ALA A 95 -10.95 3.11 4.87
CA ALA A 95 -9.60 3.20 5.42
C ALA A 95 -8.59 3.66 4.36
N THR A 96 -8.64 3.08 3.17
CA THR A 96 -7.75 3.45 2.05
C THR A 96 -8.03 4.89 1.58
N LEU A 97 -9.30 5.26 1.46
CA LEU A 97 -9.74 6.60 1.07
C LEU A 97 -9.25 7.67 2.04
N VAL A 98 -9.51 7.50 3.34
CA VAL A 98 -9.08 8.46 4.36
C VAL A 98 -7.55 8.53 4.43
N GLY A 99 -6.88 7.39 4.42
CA GLY A 99 -5.42 7.32 4.43
C GLY A 99 -4.80 8.06 3.24
N ALA A 100 -5.32 7.84 2.04
CA ALA A 100 -4.87 8.51 0.83
C ALA A 100 -5.16 10.01 0.86
N MET A 101 -6.36 10.45 1.24
CA MET A 101 -6.67 11.89 1.33
C MET A 101 -5.72 12.62 2.27
N VAL A 102 -5.41 12.03 3.43
CA VAL A 102 -4.42 12.61 4.36
C VAL A 102 -3.01 12.60 3.75
N ALA A 103 -2.61 11.50 3.10
CA ALA A 103 -1.32 11.41 2.44
C ALA A 103 -1.15 12.45 1.32
N TYR A 104 -2.20 12.70 0.52
CA TYR A 104 -2.22 13.74 -0.50
C TYR A 104 -2.07 15.14 0.11
N VAL A 105 -2.83 15.45 1.16
CA VAL A 105 -2.68 16.73 1.87
C VAL A 105 -1.25 16.93 2.35
N LEU A 106 -0.67 15.90 2.99
CA LEU A 106 0.71 15.95 3.49
C LEU A 106 1.75 16.02 2.36
N GLY A 107 1.52 15.36 1.24
CA GLY A 107 2.41 15.37 0.08
C GLY A 107 2.46 16.72 -0.63
N PHE A 108 1.33 17.42 -0.73
CA PHE A 108 1.22 18.74 -1.35
C PHE A 108 1.48 19.91 -0.39
N LEU A 109 1.57 19.65 0.92
CA LEU A 109 1.79 20.69 1.91
C LEU A 109 3.17 21.38 1.77
N PRO A 110 4.31 20.68 1.60
CA PRO A 110 5.61 21.33 1.42
C PRO A 110 5.66 22.26 0.22
N SER A 111 5.14 21.83 -0.94
CA SER A 111 5.08 22.66 -2.15
C SER A 111 4.19 23.88 -1.96
N THR A 112 3.06 23.71 -1.27
CA THR A 112 2.14 24.80 -0.92
C THR A 112 2.85 25.85 -0.05
N LEU A 113 3.59 25.42 0.99
CA LEU A 113 4.34 26.31 1.87
C LEU A 113 5.49 27.02 1.15
N MET A 114 6.22 26.31 0.28
CA MET A 114 7.31 26.87 -0.51
C MET A 114 6.83 27.95 -1.48
N ASN A 115 5.73 27.70 -2.21
CA ASN A 115 5.16 28.67 -3.13
C ASN A 115 4.72 29.94 -2.41
N MET A 116 4.10 29.83 -1.23
CA MET A 116 3.74 30.99 -0.40
C MET A 116 4.97 31.78 0.06
N GLY A 117 6.06 31.11 0.44
CA GLY A 117 7.31 31.77 0.83
C GLY A 117 8.01 32.47 -0.35
N ALA A 118 7.98 31.88 -1.54
CA ALA A 118 8.53 32.46 -2.76
C ALA A 118 7.77 33.73 -3.17
N GLU A 119 6.44 33.68 -3.16
CA GLU A 119 5.58 34.85 -3.42
C GLU A 119 5.86 35.99 -2.42
N ALA A 120 6.01 35.67 -1.13
CA ALA A 120 6.27 36.68 -0.10
C ALA A 120 7.67 37.31 -0.18
N SER A 121 8.68 36.55 -0.65
CA SER A 121 10.07 37.00 -0.72
C SER A 121 10.47 37.62 -2.06
N GLY A 122 9.68 37.39 -3.12
CA GLY A 122 9.99 37.85 -4.48
C GLY A 122 11.26 37.23 -5.08
N GLN A 123 11.79 36.17 -4.47
CA GLN A 123 13.00 35.48 -4.94
C GLN A 123 12.61 34.16 -5.62
N PRO A 124 13.21 33.83 -6.78
CA PRO A 124 12.99 32.54 -7.42
C PRO A 124 13.50 31.41 -6.52
N VAL A 125 12.72 30.33 -6.40
CA VAL A 125 13.15 29.11 -5.69
C VAL A 125 14.19 28.40 -6.55
N ALA A 126 15.40 28.25 -6.05
CA ALA A 126 16.44 27.47 -6.72
C ALA A 126 16.04 26.00 -6.78
N GLU A 127 16.07 25.40 -7.97
CA GLU A 127 15.76 23.99 -8.15
C GLU A 127 16.82 23.09 -7.49
N PRO A 128 16.44 22.18 -6.59
CA PRO A 128 17.37 21.22 -6.00
C PRO A 128 17.97 20.27 -7.06
N PRO A 129 19.18 19.73 -6.83
CA PRO A 129 19.72 18.67 -7.67
C PRO A 129 18.79 17.44 -7.72
N GLY A 130 18.68 16.79 -8.89
CA GLY A 130 17.74 15.68 -9.09
C GLY A 130 17.90 14.49 -8.13
N TRP A 131 19.13 14.13 -7.75
CA TRP A 131 19.35 13.08 -6.75
C TRP A 131 18.77 13.44 -5.36
N MET A 132 18.77 14.73 -5.02
CA MET A 132 18.19 15.23 -3.78
C MET A 132 16.66 15.16 -3.84
N MET A 133 16.07 15.47 -5.00
CA MET A 133 14.63 15.27 -5.24
C MET A 133 14.22 13.80 -5.07
N LEU A 134 15.03 12.86 -5.57
CA LEU A 134 14.75 11.42 -5.39
C LEU A 134 14.86 10.97 -3.93
N LEU A 135 15.80 11.51 -3.17
CA LEU A 135 15.89 11.25 -1.73
C LEU A 135 14.69 11.84 -0.98
N PHE A 136 14.24 13.05 -1.34
CA PHE A 136 13.03 13.65 -0.78
C PHE A 136 11.78 12.83 -1.14
N ALA A 137 11.68 12.37 -2.39
CA ALA A 137 10.61 11.48 -2.83
C ALA A 137 10.59 10.17 -2.03
N ALA A 138 11.75 9.58 -1.76
CA ALA A 138 11.86 8.38 -0.91
C ALA A 138 11.37 8.67 0.53
N GLY A 139 11.77 9.81 1.11
CA GLY A 139 11.30 10.25 2.42
C GLY A 139 9.79 10.49 2.48
N LEU A 140 9.23 11.15 1.46
CA LEU A 140 7.78 11.30 1.29
C LEU A 140 7.08 9.95 1.16
N GLY A 141 7.68 9.01 0.43
CA GLY A 141 7.18 7.65 0.31
C GLY A 141 7.08 6.92 1.65
N LEU A 142 8.09 7.05 2.53
CA LEU A 142 8.02 6.50 3.88
C LEU A 142 6.83 7.06 4.68
N VAL A 143 6.66 8.39 4.65
CA VAL A 143 5.59 9.07 5.40
C VAL A 143 4.22 8.72 4.82
N ALA A 144 4.05 8.81 3.50
CA ALA A 144 2.82 8.47 2.82
C ALA A 144 2.44 7.00 3.04
N GLY A 145 3.41 6.09 2.93
CA GLY A 145 3.23 4.66 3.20
C GLY A 145 2.78 4.40 4.64
N ALA A 146 3.34 5.10 5.63
CA ALA A 146 2.91 5.00 7.02
C ALA A 146 1.47 5.51 7.21
N VAL A 147 1.14 6.68 6.67
CA VAL A 147 -0.17 7.33 6.81
C VAL A 147 -1.27 6.50 6.14
N LEU A 148 -1.05 6.09 4.89
CA LEU A 148 -1.99 5.27 4.12
C LEU A 148 -2.27 3.95 4.83
N SER A 149 -1.21 3.27 5.28
CA SER A 149 -1.34 1.96 5.91
C SER A 149 -1.81 2.00 7.36
N PHE A 150 -1.69 3.14 8.06
CA PHE A 150 -2.20 3.28 9.43
C PHE A 150 -3.72 3.09 9.48
N ALA A 151 -4.46 3.72 8.58
CA ALA A 151 -5.91 3.57 8.50
C ALA A 151 -6.30 2.11 8.18
N GLN A 152 -5.61 1.48 7.23
CA GLN A 152 -5.82 0.07 6.88
C GLN A 152 -5.47 -0.88 8.03
N TRP A 153 -4.42 -0.56 8.80
CA TRP A 153 -4.01 -1.30 9.98
C TRP A 153 -5.09 -1.31 11.07
N LEU A 154 -5.81 -0.20 11.27
CA LEU A 154 -6.93 -0.15 12.22
C LEU A 154 -8.03 -1.17 11.89
N VAL A 155 -8.18 -1.51 10.61
CA VAL A 155 -9.11 -2.54 10.12
C VAL A 155 -8.48 -3.93 10.30
N LEU A 156 -7.22 -4.12 9.87
CA LEU A 156 -6.51 -5.40 9.96
C LEU A 156 -6.31 -5.89 11.40
N ARG A 157 -5.99 -5.00 12.35
CA ARG A 157 -5.69 -5.35 13.75
C ARG A 157 -6.86 -6.03 14.46
N LYS A 158 -8.08 -5.86 13.97
CA LYS A 158 -9.28 -6.50 14.52
C LYS A 158 -9.37 -7.98 14.13
N GLN A 159 -8.73 -8.38 13.03
CA GLN A 159 -8.89 -9.71 12.43
C GLN A 159 -7.59 -10.52 12.36
N VAL A 160 -6.43 -9.85 12.38
CA VAL A 160 -5.14 -10.50 12.10
C VAL A 160 -4.15 -10.23 13.24
N ARG A 161 -3.61 -11.32 13.82
CA ARG A 161 -2.50 -11.24 14.76
C ARG A 161 -1.24 -10.79 14.01
N ARG A 162 -0.46 -9.88 14.60
CA ARG A 162 0.73 -9.26 13.97
C ARG A 162 0.43 -8.24 12.86
N ALA A 163 -0.80 -7.73 12.77
CA ALA A 163 -1.18 -6.68 11.82
C ALA A 163 -0.24 -5.45 11.84
N GLY A 164 0.46 -5.17 12.95
CA GLY A 164 1.42 -4.06 13.04
C GLY A 164 2.54 -4.10 11.99
N TRP A 165 2.88 -5.26 11.43
CA TRP A 165 3.84 -5.37 10.32
C TRP A 165 3.34 -4.79 8.99
N TRP A 166 2.04 -4.51 8.88
CA TRP A 166 1.46 -3.84 7.71
C TRP A 166 2.04 -2.44 7.50
N LEU A 167 2.32 -1.70 8.58
CA LEU A 167 2.90 -0.36 8.51
C LEU A 167 4.30 -0.36 7.87
N PRO A 168 5.32 -1.02 8.46
CA PRO A 168 6.67 -1.00 7.91
C PRO A 168 6.73 -1.62 6.51
N ALA A 169 5.85 -2.58 6.18
CA ALA A 169 5.74 -3.13 4.84
C ALA A 169 5.34 -2.07 3.81
N ASN A 170 4.33 -1.23 4.14
CA ASN A 170 3.89 -0.15 3.25
C ASN A 170 4.90 0.99 3.19
N MET A 171 5.55 1.31 4.31
CA MET A 171 6.65 2.28 4.32
C MET A 171 7.78 1.85 3.37
N LEU A 172 8.22 0.59 3.47
CA LEU A 172 9.25 0.04 2.59
C LEU A 172 8.81 0.01 1.12
N ALA A 173 7.55 -0.32 0.87
CA ALA A 173 7.00 -0.36 -0.48
C ALA A 173 7.03 1.04 -1.12
N TRP A 174 6.52 2.05 -0.43
CA TRP A 174 6.46 3.42 -0.95
C TRP A 174 7.79 4.17 -0.91
N LEU A 175 8.72 3.79 -0.02
CA LEU A 175 10.13 4.23 -0.09
C LEU A 175 10.72 3.95 -1.47
N ALA A 176 10.40 2.81 -2.07
CA ALA A 176 10.85 2.44 -3.40
C ALA A 176 9.94 3.00 -4.51
N GLY A 177 8.62 3.05 -4.29
CA GLY A 177 7.65 3.50 -5.29
C GLY A 177 7.75 4.99 -5.63
N MET A 178 7.81 5.87 -4.63
CA MET A 178 7.79 7.32 -4.86
C MET A 178 8.93 7.85 -5.74
N PRO A 179 10.20 7.44 -5.54
CA PRO A 179 11.29 7.85 -6.42
C PRO A 179 11.06 7.51 -7.90
N ILE A 180 10.42 6.37 -8.20
CA ILE A 180 10.11 5.97 -9.58
C ILE A 180 9.05 6.89 -10.19
N ILE A 181 8.03 7.29 -9.41
CA ILE A 181 7.02 8.26 -9.86
C ILE A 181 7.67 9.60 -10.19
N PHE A 182 8.48 10.13 -9.27
CA PHE A 182 9.16 11.42 -9.45
C PHE A 182 10.10 11.40 -10.66
N TRP A 183 10.89 10.34 -10.80
CA TRP A 183 11.75 10.14 -11.97
C TRP A 183 10.94 10.07 -13.27
N GLY A 184 9.80 9.34 -13.27
CA GLY A 184 8.94 9.21 -14.43
C GLY A 184 8.33 10.54 -14.88
N ILE A 185 7.90 11.38 -13.92
CA ILE A 185 7.40 12.73 -14.19
C ILE A 185 8.50 13.62 -14.78
N ASP A 186 9.67 13.68 -14.14
CA ASP A 186 10.83 14.46 -14.63
C ASP A 186 11.23 14.03 -16.04
N ALA A 187 11.33 12.73 -16.28
CA ALA A 187 11.70 12.19 -17.58
C ALA A 187 10.64 12.45 -18.68
N ALA A 188 9.35 12.47 -18.32
CA ALA A 188 8.26 12.79 -19.24
C ALA A 188 8.24 14.27 -19.63
N GLN A 189 8.77 15.16 -18.80
CA GLN A 189 8.79 16.61 -19.02
C GLN A 189 9.96 17.09 -19.91
N LYS A 190 10.89 16.22 -20.31
CA LYS A 190 12.08 16.55 -21.12
C LYS A 190 11.80 16.77 -22.62
N GLY A 191 10.63 17.34 -22.95
CA GLY A 191 10.29 17.75 -24.31
C GLY A 191 9.94 16.62 -25.28
N GLN A 192 9.63 15.43 -24.77
CA GLN A 192 9.25 14.28 -25.60
C GLN A 192 7.83 14.45 -26.18
N PRO A 193 7.52 13.85 -27.34
CA PRO A 193 6.16 13.82 -27.87
C PRO A 193 5.15 13.28 -26.85
N LEU A 194 3.91 13.81 -26.85
CA LEU A 194 2.88 13.49 -25.85
C LEU A 194 2.67 11.98 -25.68
N TYR A 195 2.59 11.21 -26.77
CA TYR A 195 2.38 9.76 -26.67
C TYR A 195 3.54 9.04 -25.96
N GLN A 196 4.79 9.49 -26.13
CA GLN A 196 5.95 8.93 -25.44
C GLN A 196 5.90 9.26 -23.95
N ALA A 197 5.56 10.51 -23.61
CA ALA A 197 5.37 10.92 -22.21
C ALA A 197 4.26 10.11 -21.53
N LEU A 198 3.11 9.91 -22.20
CA LEU A 198 2.00 9.12 -21.67
C LEU A 198 2.36 7.64 -21.49
N LEU A 199 3.06 7.04 -22.47
CA LEU A 199 3.53 5.65 -22.36
C LEU A 199 4.56 5.49 -21.24
N LEU A 200 5.48 6.44 -21.09
CA LEU A 200 6.46 6.44 -20.00
C LEU A 200 5.79 6.53 -18.64
N ILE A 201 4.87 7.49 -18.45
CA ILE A 201 4.13 7.65 -17.19
C ILE A 201 3.31 6.39 -16.90
N ALA A 202 2.55 5.88 -17.88
CA ALA A 202 1.77 4.66 -17.69
C ALA A 202 2.65 3.46 -17.30
N GLY A 203 3.82 3.30 -17.95
CA GLY A 203 4.80 2.28 -17.63
C GLY A 203 5.38 2.43 -16.22
N CYS A 204 5.74 3.65 -15.81
CA CYS A 204 6.20 3.95 -14.46
C CYS A 204 5.14 3.64 -13.39
N LEU A 205 3.89 4.07 -13.60
CA LEU A 205 2.80 3.84 -12.65
C LEU A 205 2.46 2.35 -12.53
N LEU A 206 2.47 1.60 -13.64
CA LEU A 206 2.32 0.16 -13.62
C LEU A 206 3.47 -0.51 -12.86
N LEU A 207 4.71 -0.13 -13.15
CA LEU A 207 5.89 -0.65 -12.46
C LEU A 207 5.80 -0.40 -10.94
N VAL A 208 5.43 0.82 -10.55
CA VAL A 208 5.23 1.18 -9.14
C VAL A 208 4.15 0.33 -8.51
N GLY A 209 2.97 0.23 -9.15
CA GLY A 209 1.88 -0.56 -8.59
C GLY A 209 2.22 -2.05 -8.45
N LEU A 210 2.98 -2.61 -9.40
CA LEU A 210 3.49 -3.98 -9.32
C LEU A 210 4.55 -4.14 -8.22
N LEU A 211 5.50 -3.22 -8.13
CA LEU A 211 6.60 -3.25 -7.15
C LEU A 211 6.08 -3.08 -5.72
N VAL A 212 5.30 -2.02 -5.49
CA VAL A 212 4.68 -1.71 -4.21
C VAL A 212 3.80 -2.90 -3.81
N GLY A 213 2.90 -3.32 -4.72
CA GLY A 213 2.04 -4.49 -4.57
C GLY A 213 2.80 -5.76 -4.22
N ALA A 214 3.96 -6.01 -4.83
CA ALA A 214 4.79 -7.18 -4.56
C ALA A 214 5.36 -7.16 -3.14
N ILE A 215 5.84 -5.99 -2.70
CA ILE A 215 6.41 -5.81 -1.36
C ILE A 215 5.34 -6.04 -0.30
N HIS A 216 4.29 -5.22 -0.22
CA HIS A 216 3.28 -5.39 0.83
C HIS A 216 2.40 -6.64 0.62
N GLY A 217 2.28 -7.14 -0.61
CA GLY A 217 1.65 -8.43 -0.90
C GLY A 217 2.39 -9.62 -0.29
N ALA A 218 3.73 -9.61 -0.28
CA ALA A 218 4.51 -10.65 0.40
C ALA A 218 4.22 -10.67 1.91
N PHE A 219 4.09 -9.49 2.53
CA PHE A 219 3.67 -9.38 3.93
C PHE A 219 2.21 -9.83 4.14
N LEU A 220 1.31 -9.55 3.19
CA LEU A 220 -0.06 -10.02 3.24
C LEU A 220 -0.14 -11.56 3.24
N VAL A 221 0.67 -12.22 2.40
CA VAL A 221 0.80 -13.68 2.39
C VAL A 221 1.32 -14.20 3.73
N TRP A 222 2.31 -13.52 4.32
CA TRP A 222 2.83 -13.90 5.64
C TRP A 222 1.77 -13.73 6.74
N LEU A 223 0.98 -12.65 6.69
CA LEU A 223 -0.13 -12.39 7.61
C LEU A 223 -1.27 -13.42 7.50
N ALA A 224 -1.46 -14.01 6.32
CA ALA A 224 -2.44 -15.08 6.10
C ALA A 224 -2.02 -16.43 6.68
N ARG A 225 -0.76 -16.61 7.11
CA ARG A 225 -0.26 -17.89 7.63
C ARG A 225 -0.79 -18.18 9.05
N PRO A 226 -1.25 -19.40 9.35
CA PRO A 226 -1.65 -19.80 10.69
C PRO A 226 -0.52 -19.63 11.71
N ALA A 227 -0.89 -19.27 12.94
CA ALA A 227 0.04 -18.98 14.03
C ALA A 227 0.98 -20.14 14.45
N GLY A 228 0.78 -21.36 13.94
CA GLY A 228 1.42 -22.59 14.41
C GLY A 228 2.49 -23.23 13.52
N GLU A 229 2.78 -22.69 12.33
CA GLU A 229 3.79 -23.29 11.43
C GLU A 229 5.25 -22.92 11.77
N THR A 230 5.46 -22.03 12.75
CA THR A 230 6.82 -21.69 13.23
C THR A 230 7.36 -22.63 14.31
N ALA A 231 6.64 -23.70 14.68
CA ALA A 231 7.17 -24.70 15.60
C ALA A 231 8.08 -25.68 14.85
N SER A 232 9.39 -25.53 15.06
CA SER A 232 10.44 -26.46 14.61
C SER A 232 10.02 -27.93 14.83
N PRO A 233 10.30 -28.85 13.87
CA PRO A 233 9.99 -30.28 13.98
C PRO A 233 10.52 -30.95 15.27
N ALA A 234 11.53 -30.34 15.89
CA ALA A 234 12.22 -30.87 17.07
C ALA A 234 11.32 -31.10 18.30
N ARG A 235 10.18 -30.40 18.44
CA ARG A 235 9.32 -30.55 19.64
C ARG A 235 8.29 -31.68 19.54
N ARG A 236 8.04 -32.24 18.35
CA ARG A 236 7.09 -33.37 18.18
C ARG A 236 7.72 -34.73 18.47
N SER A 237 9.04 -34.85 18.43
CA SER A 237 9.74 -36.10 18.76
C SER A 237 9.91 -36.33 20.27
N ALA A 238 9.62 -35.33 21.11
CA ALA A 238 9.79 -35.43 22.57
C ALA A 238 8.53 -35.90 23.30
N ALA A 239 7.38 -36.02 22.62
CA ALA A 239 6.18 -36.64 23.16
C ALA A 239 6.08 -38.08 22.64
N GLY A 240 6.90 -38.96 23.23
CA GLY A 240 6.76 -40.40 23.04
C GLY A 240 5.44 -40.91 23.65
N PRO A 241 4.89 -42.04 23.17
CA PRO A 241 3.65 -42.59 23.70
C PRO A 241 3.83 -43.00 25.16
N SER A 242 3.02 -42.43 26.05
CA SER A 242 2.85 -42.94 27.42
C SER A 242 2.19 -44.32 27.34
N GLN A 243 3.00 -45.36 27.41
CA GLN A 243 2.54 -46.70 27.76
C GLN A 243 2.10 -46.73 29.23
N ASP A 244 1.17 -47.63 29.50
CA ASP A 244 0.70 -48.10 30.81
C ASP A 244 -0.51 -47.41 31.44
N ALA A 245 -1.63 -47.48 30.71
CA ALA A 245 -2.89 -47.81 31.36
C ALA A 245 -2.94 -49.33 31.60
N VAL A 246 -2.51 -49.77 32.79
CA VAL A 246 -2.87 -51.10 33.32
C VAL A 246 -4.04 -50.89 34.27
N ASN A 247 -5.22 -51.36 33.88
CA ASN A 247 -6.32 -51.61 34.79
C ASN A 247 -6.92 -52.97 34.40
N PRO A 248 -6.81 -54.02 35.24
CA PRO A 248 -7.52 -55.27 35.01
C PRO A 248 -9.00 -55.15 35.43
N PRO A 249 -9.88 -55.98 34.86
CA PRO A 249 -11.32 -55.89 35.08
C PRO A 249 -11.74 -56.54 36.41
N ASP A 250 -12.87 -56.04 36.87
CA ASP A 250 -13.68 -56.47 38.00
C ASP A 250 -14.11 -57.95 37.93
N GLY A 251 -14.26 -58.59 39.10
CA GLY A 251 -14.92 -59.89 39.24
C GLY A 251 -14.25 -60.85 40.24
N THR A 252 -14.77 -60.93 41.47
CA THR A 252 -15.71 -61.99 41.93
C THR A 252 -15.84 -61.94 43.45
N GLU A 253 -17.04 -61.61 43.93
CA GLU A 253 -17.49 -61.92 45.29
C GLU A 253 -17.61 -63.45 45.47
N THR A 254 -17.00 -64.00 46.51
CA THR A 254 -17.48 -65.23 47.17
C THR A 254 -17.10 -65.22 48.65
N SER A 255 -18.14 -65.33 49.49
CA SER A 255 -18.21 -65.80 50.88
C SER A 255 -17.69 -64.92 52.02
#